data_AF-A0A950R331-F1
#
_entry.id   AF-A0A950R331-F1
#
_cell.length_a   1.000
_cell.length_b   1.000
_cell.length_c   1.000
_cell.angle_alpha   90.00
_cell.angle_beta   90.00
_cell.angle_gamma   90.00
#
_symmetry.space_group_name_H-M   'P 1'
#
loop_
_entity.id
_entity.type
_entity.pdbx_description
1 polymer ?
#
loop_
_entity_poly.entity_id
_entity_poly.type
_entity_poly.pdbx_seq_one_letter_code
_entity_poly.pdbx_strand_id
1 'polypeptide(L)'
;MFRFRSYKTSPVPSILRDPLRSEALATDSAYSLIQSAAAWLREHRVILPALSTLQSVVRSVRSEVERQIYQYLAKGLSQAECVELDKMLEIGPTNGSLLGWVRRVPRSCSPAGIS
;
A
#
# COMPACT_ATOMS: atom_id res chain seq x y z
N MET A 1 -0.14 -37.55 12.31
CA MET A 1 -1.15 -36.64 12.91
C MET A 1 -0.74 -35.20 12.60
N PHE A 2 -1.42 -34.50 11.69
CA PHE A 2 -1.04 -33.15 11.25
C PHE A 2 -1.58 -32.09 12.24
N ARG A 3 -0.68 -31.35 12.89
CA ARG A 3 -1.02 -30.35 13.91
C ARG A 3 -1.11 -28.96 13.27
N PHE A 4 -2.31 -28.54 12.86
CA PHE A 4 -2.57 -27.19 12.38
C PHE A 4 -2.68 -26.21 13.56
N ARG A 5 -2.15 -24.98 13.41
CA ARG A 5 -2.29 -23.92 14.41
C ARG A 5 -3.53 -23.06 14.10
N SER A 6 -4.26 -22.67 15.13
CA SER A 6 -5.38 -21.73 14.97
C SER A 6 -4.85 -20.30 14.77
N TYR A 7 -5.44 -19.58 13.82
CA TYR A 7 -5.09 -18.17 13.55
C TYR A 7 -5.28 -17.25 14.76
N LYS A 8 -6.27 -17.55 15.62
CA LYS A 8 -6.57 -16.75 16.82
C LYS A 8 -5.53 -16.94 17.94
N THR A 9 -4.69 -17.96 17.85
CA THR A 9 -3.67 -18.21 18.86
C THR A 9 -2.46 -17.31 18.56
N SER A 10 -2.32 -16.25 19.35
CA SER A 10 -1.18 -15.30 19.32
C SER A 10 0.14 -16.09 19.36
N PRO A 11 0.97 -16.05 18.30
CA PRO A 11 1.50 -14.83 17.68
C PRO A 11 1.29 -14.73 16.15
N VAL A 12 0.43 -15.56 15.57
CA VAL A 12 0.28 -15.63 14.11
C VAL A 12 -0.14 -14.30 13.47
N PRO A 13 -1.11 -13.54 14.03
CA PRO A 13 -1.54 -12.29 13.42
C PRO A 13 -0.45 -11.20 13.42
N SER A 14 0.49 -11.20 14.38
CA SER A 14 1.59 -10.23 14.38
C SER A 14 2.68 -10.62 13.40
N ILE A 15 3.07 -11.89 13.36
CA ILE A 15 4.10 -12.38 12.44
C ILE A 15 3.69 -12.23 10.97
N LEU A 16 2.39 -12.40 10.67
CA LEU A 16 1.85 -12.20 9.32
C LEU A 16 1.95 -10.74 8.84
N ARG A 17 2.01 -9.75 9.74
CA ARG A 17 2.00 -8.33 9.34
C ARG A 17 3.30 -7.90 8.69
N ASP A 18 4.44 -8.42 9.13
CA ASP A 18 5.74 -8.02 8.60
C ASP A 18 5.93 -8.35 7.10
N PRO A 19 5.66 -9.57 6.61
CA PRO A 19 5.72 -9.85 5.17
C PRO A 19 4.67 -9.05 4.39
N LEU A 20 3.46 -8.87 4.94
CA LEU A 20 2.42 -8.08 4.29
C LEU A 20 2.77 -6.58 4.19
N ARG A 21 3.52 -6.02 5.13
CA ARG A 21 4.01 -4.64 5.04
C ARG A 21 4.96 -4.47 3.87
N SER A 22 5.91 -5.40 3.72
CA SER A 22 6.87 -5.36 2.61
C SER A 22 6.16 -5.41 1.25
N GLU A 23 5.10 -6.21 1.14
CA GLU A 23 4.33 -6.32 -0.09
C GLU A 23 3.40 -5.12 -0.32
N ALA A 24 2.81 -4.57 0.74
CA ALA A 24 1.99 -3.36 0.65
C ALA A 24 2.79 -2.11 0.25
N LEU A 25 4.11 -2.09 0.50
CA LEU A 25 5.01 -1.08 -0.05
C LEU A 25 5.21 -1.22 -1.56
N ALA A 26 5.15 -2.45 -2.08
CA ALA A 26 5.38 -2.75 -3.50
C ALA A 26 4.09 -2.69 -4.34
N THR A 27 2.92 -2.92 -3.74
CA THR A 27 1.66 -3.07 -4.48
C THR A 27 0.45 -2.65 -3.65
N ASP A 28 -0.42 -1.83 -4.27
CA ASP A 28 -1.67 -1.36 -3.67
C ASP A 28 -2.87 -2.28 -3.92
N SER A 29 -2.67 -3.38 -4.67
CA SER A 29 -3.72 -4.37 -4.98
C SER A 29 -4.13 -5.16 -3.74
N ALA A 30 -5.34 -4.90 -3.26
CA ALA A 30 -5.94 -5.65 -2.15
C ALA A 30 -6.04 -7.14 -2.45
N TYR A 31 -6.27 -7.53 -3.72
CA TYR A 31 -6.35 -8.93 -4.12
C TYR A 31 -5.00 -9.64 -3.96
N SER A 32 -3.91 -9.01 -4.41
CA SER A 32 -2.56 -9.57 -4.30
C SER A 32 -2.16 -9.79 -2.83
N LEU A 33 -2.42 -8.78 -1.98
CA LEU A 33 -2.14 -8.87 -0.55
C LEU A 33 -2.94 -9.96 0.16
N ILE A 34 -4.21 -10.18 -0.21
CA ILE A 34 -5.02 -11.28 0.33
C ILE A 34 -4.47 -12.63 -0.11
N GLN A 35 -4.06 -12.77 -1.38
CA GLN A 35 -3.47 -14.00 -1.87
C GLN A 35 -2.17 -14.33 -1.16
N SER A 36 -1.30 -13.35 -0.96
CA SER A 36 -0.06 -13.51 -0.22
C SER A 36 -0.30 -13.87 1.25
N ALA A 37 -1.25 -13.20 1.92
CA ALA A 37 -1.65 -13.56 3.28
C ALA A 37 -2.10 -15.03 3.37
N ALA A 38 -2.90 -15.48 2.40
CA ALA A 38 -3.37 -16.86 2.34
C ALA A 38 -2.25 -17.85 2.03
N ALA A 39 -1.30 -17.50 1.16
CA ALA A 39 -0.14 -18.32 0.85
C ALA A 39 0.76 -18.50 2.09
N TRP A 40 1.07 -17.40 2.77
CA TRP A 40 1.87 -17.42 3.99
C TRP A 40 1.24 -18.29 5.08
N LEU A 41 -0.08 -18.16 5.30
CA LEU A 41 -0.81 -18.96 6.30
C LEU A 41 -0.79 -20.47 5.97
N ARG A 42 -0.90 -20.83 4.68
CA ARG A 42 -0.81 -22.23 4.25
C ARG A 42 0.58 -22.80 4.49
N GLU A 43 1.62 -22.07 4.13
CA GLU A 43 3.01 -22.47 4.32
C GLU A 43 3.34 -22.70 5.81
N HIS A 44 2.80 -21.86 6.69
CA HIS A 44 2.99 -21.95 8.13
C HIS A 44 2.01 -22.92 8.83
N ARG A 45 1.22 -23.69 8.06
CA ARG A 45 0.21 -24.65 8.54
C ARG A 45 -0.78 -24.03 9.54
N VAL A 46 -1.18 -22.79 9.28
CA VAL A 46 -2.20 -22.08 10.03
C VAL A 46 -3.55 -22.28 9.33
N ILE A 47 -4.59 -22.55 10.13
CA ILE A 47 -5.96 -22.60 9.62
C ILE A 47 -6.33 -21.25 9.03
N LEU A 48 -6.72 -21.25 7.75
CA LEU A 48 -7.12 -20.03 7.06
C LEU A 48 -8.35 -19.44 7.77
N PRO A 49 -8.27 -18.21 8.29
CA PRO A 49 -9.42 -17.56 8.91
C PRO A 49 -10.44 -17.17 7.83
N ALA A 50 -11.61 -16.72 8.26
CA ALA A 50 -12.64 -16.20 7.35
C ALA A 50 -12.06 -15.09 6.44
N LEU A 51 -12.53 -15.01 5.20
CA LEU A 51 -12.08 -13.99 4.24
C LEU A 51 -12.21 -12.57 4.80
N SER A 52 -13.28 -12.29 5.56
CA SER A 52 -13.48 -10.99 6.23
C SER A 52 -12.36 -10.66 7.23
N THR A 53 -11.82 -11.67 7.91
CA THR A 53 -10.69 -11.49 8.82
C THR A 53 -9.41 -11.19 8.05
N LEU A 54 -9.15 -11.87 6.94
CA LEU A 54 -8.01 -11.57 6.06
C LEU A 54 -8.11 -10.15 5.49
N GLN A 55 -9.28 -9.78 4.98
CA GLN A 55 -9.55 -8.45 4.46
C GLN A 55 -9.31 -7.36 5.51
N SER A 56 -9.75 -7.58 6.75
CA SER A 56 -9.54 -6.65 7.86
C SER A 56 -8.04 -6.45 8.16
N VAL A 57 -7.28 -7.55 8.20
CA VAL A 57 -5.82 -7.52 8.43
C VAL A 57 -5.10 -6.79 7.30
N VAL A 58 -5.39 -7.17 6.05
CA VAL A 58 -4.81 -6.52 4.86
C VAL A 58 -5.14 -5.03 4.83
N ARG A 59 -6.40 -4.66 5.09
CA ARG A 59 -6.82 -3.25 5.17
C ARG A 59 -6.04 -2.50 6.24
N SER A 60 -5.91 -3.08 7.43
CA SER A 60 -5.16 -2.49 8.54
C SER A 60 -3.68 -2.27 8.20
N VAL A 61 -3.03 -3.27 7.59
CA VAL A 61 -1.62 -3.17 7.17
C VAL A 61 -1.45 -2.11 6.09
N ARG A 62 -2.34 -2.09 5.10
CA ARG A 62 -2.32 -1.09 4.02
C ARG A 62 -2.44 0.33 4.55
N SER A 63 -3.44 0.60 5.39
CA SER A 63 -3.62 1.94 6.00
C SER A 63 -2.43 2.35 6.88
N GLU A 64 -1.78 1.39 7.54
CA GLU A 64 -0.58 1.67 8.33
C GLU A 64 0.60 2.06 7.44
N VAL A 65 0.86 1.29 6.37
CA VAL A 65 1.93 1.57 5.40
C VAL A 65 1.70 2.90 4.71
N GLU A 66 0.47 3.18 4.25
CA GLU A 66 0.10 4.46 3.62
C GLU A 66 0.37 5.64 4.55
N ARG A 67 -0.01 5.52 5.84
CA ARG A 67 0.27 6.53 6.84
C ARG A 67 1.76 6.72 7.08
N GLN A 68 2.54 5.64 7.12
CA GLN A 68 4.00 5.71 7.30
C GLN A 68 4.69 6.39 6.11
N ILE A 69 4.28 6.05 4.88
CA ILE A 69 4.77 6.71 3.66
C ILE A 69 4.44 8.21 3.73
N TYR A 70 3.19 8.56 4.03
CA TYR A 70 2.79 9.96 4.14
C TYR A 70 3.63 10.71 5.19
N GLN A 71 3.82 10.13 6.38
CA GLN A 71 4.62 10.74 7.43
C GLN A 71 6.10 10.87 7.05
N TYR A 72 6.66 9.88 6.36
CA TYR A 72 8.03 9.92 5.89
C TYR A 72 8.23 11.05 4.87
N LEU A 73 7.32 11.16 3.89
CA LEU A 73 7.32 12.23 2.90
C LEU A 73 7.10 13.61 3.57
N ALA A 74 6.12 13.72 4.46
CA ALA A 74 5.79 14.97 5.13
C ALA A 74 6.92 15.47 6.05
N LYS A 75 7.66 14.57 6.72
CA LYS A 75 8.80 14.95 7.56
C LYS A 75 9.99 15.48 6.75
N GLY A 76 10.12 15.09 5.48
CA GLY A 76 11.18 15.55 4.60
C GLY A 76 10.95 16.95 4.01
N LEU A 77 9.76 17.52 4.18
CA LEU A 77 9.37 18.79 3.59
C LEU A 77 9.51 19.93 4.61
N SER A 78 10.18 21.00 4.21
CA SER A 78 10.16 22.27 4.91
C SER A 78 8.81 22.98 4.73
N GLN A 79 8.49 23.90 5.63
CA GLN A 79 7.26 24.70 5.54
C GLN A 79 7.14 25.46 4.21
N ALA A 80 8.27 25.91 3.64
CA ALA A 80 8.30 26.59 2.35
C ALA A 80 7.94 25.65 1.19
N GLU A 81 8.44 24.40 1.22
CA GLU A 81 8.11 23.38 0.20
C GLU A 81 6.66 22.93 0.28
N CYS A 82 6.10 22.81 1.49
CA CYS A 82 4.67 22.55 1.68
C CYS A 82 3.80 23.64 1.04
N VAL A 83 4.14 24.91 1.28
CA VAL A 83 3.41 26.05 0.71
C VAL A 83 3.49 26.04 -0.82
N GLU A 84 4.64 25.69 -1.39
CA GLU A 84 4.79 25.62 -2.84
C GLU A 84 4.01 24.44 -3.44
N LEU A 85 4.01 23.28 -2.79
CA LEU A 85 3.19 22.13 -3.18
C LEU A 85 1.69 22.44 -3.13
N ASP A 86 1.23 23.18 -2.11
CA ASP A 86 -0.16 23.60 -1.98
C ASP A 86 -0.57 24.54 -3.13
N LYS A 87 0.29 25.49 -3.53
CA LYS A 87 0.04 26.34 -4.70
C LYS A 87 -0.08 25.53 -5.98
N MET A 88 0.65 24.42 -6.11
CA MET A 88 0.55 23.56 -7.29
C MET A 88 -0.77 22.76 -7.35
N LEU A 89 -1.53 22.69 -6.25
CA LEU A 89 -2.87 22.12 -6.20
C LEU A 89 -3.96 23.13 -6.60
N GLU A 90 -3.65 24.43 -6.66
CA GLU A 90 -4.59 25.45 -7.13
C GLU A 90 -4.95 25.21 -8.60
N ILE A 91 -6.23 25.29 -8.90
CA ILE A 91 -6.76 25.08 -10.26
C ILE A 91 -6.45 26.33 -11.08
N GLY A 92 -5.53 26.20 -12.04
CA GLY A 92 -5.24 27.27 -12.99
C GLY A 92 -6.41 27.50 -13.98
N PRO A 93 -6.40 28.63 -14.72
CA PRO A 93 -7.48 29.01 -15.65
C PRO A 93 -7.66 28.06 -16.84
N THR A 94 -6.81 27.04 -16.99
CA THR A 94 -6.86 26.07 -18.09
C THR A 94 -6.90 24.64 -17.53
N ASN A 95 -8.11 24.16 -17.22
CA ASN A 95 -8.47 22.75 -17.06
C ASN A 95 -7.52 21.87 -16.21
N GLY A 96 -7.21 22.29 -14.98
CA GLY A 96 -6.64 21.41 -13.95
C GLY A 96 -5.62 22.08 -13.03
N SER A 97 -5.32 21.44 -11.90
CA SER A 97 -4.18 21.83 -11.06
C SER A 97 -2.86 21.47 -11.72
N LEU A 98 -1.78 22.16 -11.34
CA LEU A 98 -0.45 21.91 -11.90
C LEU A 98 0.03 20.49 -11.56
N LEU A 99 -0.37 19.90 -10.43
CA LEU A 99 -0.12 18.48 -10.11
C LEU A 99 -1.09 17.50 -10.77
N GLY A 100 -2.01 17.97 -11.63
CA GLY A 100 -2.90 17.12 -12.40
C GLY A 100 -2.17 16.07 -13.25
N TRP A 101 -0.92 16.34 -13.64
CA TRP A 101 -0.08 15.37 -14.36
C TRP A 101 0.40 14.20 -13.49
N VAL A 102 0.52 14.36 -12.17
CA VAL A 102 0.92 13.27 -11.28
C VAL A 102 -0.15 12.18 -11.23
N ARG A 103 -1.43 12.56 -11.37
CA ARG A 103 -2.55 11.61 -11.50
C ARG A 103 -2.65 10.99 -12.89
N ARG A 104 -1.97 11.54 -13.89
CA ARG A 104 -1.89 10.93 -15.22
C ARG A 104 -0.83 9.84 -15.17
N VAL A 105 -1.28 8.60 -14.98
CA VAL A 105 -0.44 7.43 -15.27
C VAL A 105 0.15 7.65 -16.67
N PRO A 106 1.48 7.57 -16.87
CA PRO A 106 2.07 7.70 -18.19
C PRO A 106 1.48 6.59 -19.07
N ARG A 107 0.49 6.94 -19.90
CA ARG A 107 -0.02 6.07 -20.94
C ARG A 107 1.02 6.10 -22.05
N SER A 108 1.91 5.12 -22.02
CA SER A 108 3.03 4.88 -22.95
C SER A 108 4.31 5.68 -22.70
N CYS A 109 5.40 4.94 -22.42
CA CYS A 109 6.71 5.29 -22.95
C CYS A 109 6.68 4.93 -24.44
N SER A 110 6.26 5.86 -25.30
CA SER A 110 6.47 5.71 -26.74
C SER A 110 7.91 6.18 -27.07
N PRO A 111 8.76 5.41 -27.78
CA PRO A 111 10.18 5.73 -28.00
C PRO A 111 10.44 6.93 -28.94
N ALA A 112 9.46 7.78 -29.23
CA ALA A 112 9.51 8.76 -30.32
C ALA A 112 10.07 10.14 -29.92
N GLY A 113 10.64 10.29 -28.72
CA GLY A 113 11.09 11.58 -28.18
C GLY A 113 12.60 11.84 -28.22
N ILE A 114 13.37 11.06 -28.98
CA ILE A 114 14.81 11.30 -29.17
C ILE A 114 15.11 11.30 -30.66
N SER A 115 14.92 12.46 -31.31
CA SER A 115 15.54 12.81 -32.60
C SER A 115 15.70 14.32 -32.64
#